data_AF-A0A6N6LLW9-F1
#
_entry.id   AF-A0A6N6LLW9-F1
#
_cell.length_a   1.000
_cell.length_b   1.000
_cell.length_c   1.000
_cell.angle_alpha   90.00
_cell.angle_beta   90.00
_cell.angle_gamma   90.00
#
_symmetry.space_group_name_H-M   'P 1'
#
loop_
_entity.id
_entity.type
_entity.pdbx_description
1 polymer ?
#
loop_
_entity_poly.entity_id
_entity_poly.type
_entity_poly.pdbx_seq_one_letter_code
_entity_poly.pdbx_strand_id
1 'polypeptide(L)'
;MLNEFDDREEQLELAALQKELEQAGASIEKDFASYMAKNTTSELEELFFENKEAFYMQILQNQNIFLEENINPKLARSKELEGKISEKKSLSNIQAAAQNFLQSHPDVDINDLMRFFIEELGAKVKTQIESLPPEQFFEALYELYKRANKEEVVNEPLPKKLSGVPSDTTQRSMQDNDLPTQRL
;
A
#
# COMPACT_ATOMS: atom_id res chain seq x y z
N MET A 1 13.10 1.19 -28.00
CA MET A 1 13.45 1.48 -26.61
C MET A 1 12.57 0.62 -25.73
N LEU A 2 13.13 -0.13 -24.77
CA LEU A 2 12.30 -0.75 -23.73
C LEU A 2 11.63 0.40 -22.97
N ASN A 3 10.31 0.34 -22.79
CA ASN A 3 9.63 1.24 -21.86
C ASN A 3 10.06 0.80 -20.45
N GLU A 4 10.81 1.63 -19.75
CA GLU A 4 11.39 1.31 -18.43
C GLU A 4 10.33 1.04 -17.34
N PHE A 5 9.09 1.49 -17.58
CA PHE A 5 7.94 1.27 -16.71
C PHE A 5 6.97 0.20 -17.21
N ASP A 6 7.34 -0.55 -18.25
CA ASP A 6 6.55 -1.69 -18.71
C ASP A 6 6.47 -2.76 -17.60
N ASP A 7 5.25 -3.11 -17.21
CA ASP A 7 4.95 -4.03 -16.11
C ASP A 7 4.15 -5.25 -16.58
N ARG A 8 4.05 -5.48 -17.90
CA ARG A 8 3.23 -6.55 -18.48
C ARG A 8 3.66 -7.94 -18.04
N GLU A 9 4.96 -8.19 -17.93
CA GLU A 9 5.49 -9.48 -17.50
C GLU A 9 5.13 -9.74 -16.03
N GLU A 10 5.32 -8.74 -15.16
CA GLU A 10 4.95 -8.84 -13.75
C GLU A 10 3.43 -9.02 -13.56
N GLN A 11 2.61 -8.34 -14.35
CA GLN A 11 1.15 -8.51 -14.33
C GLN A 11 0.73 -9.93 -14.72
N LEU A 12 1.37 -10.50 -15.74
CA LEU A 12 1.11 -11.89 -16.17
C LEU A 12 1.53 -12.89 -15.10
N GLU A 13 2.71 -12.71 -14.50
CA GLU A 13 3.20 -13.56 -13.41
C GLU A 13 2.28 -13.48 -12.19
N LEU A 14 1.88 -12.28 -11.78
CA LEU A 14 0.97 -12.06 -10.66
C LEU A 14 -0.39 -12.74 -10.89
N ALA A 15 -0.97 -12.60 -12.09
CA ALA A 15 -2.24 -13.24 -12.42
C ALA A 15 -2.15 -14.77 -12.40
N ALA A 16 -1.03 -15.34 -12.82
CA ALA A 16 -0.79 -16.78 -12.71
C ALA A 16 -0.68 -17.22 -11.25
N LEU A 17 0.12 -16.52 -10.43
CA LEU A 17 0.28 -16.80 -9.00
C LEU A 17 -1.03 -16.68 -8.22
N GLN A 18 -1.86 -15.70 -8.51
CA GLN A 18 -3.17 -15.54 -7.88
C GLN A 18 -4.08 -16.73 -8.15
N LYS A 19 -4.08 -17.24 -9.39
CA LYS A 19 -4.83 -18.46 -9.74
C LYS A 19 -4.28 -19.69 -9.02
N GLU A 20 -2.96 -19.84 -8.96
CA GLU A 20 -2.34 -20.95 -8.23
C GLU A 20 -2.68 -20.91 -6.74
N LEU A 21 -2.66 -19.72 -6.12
CA LEU A 21 -3.03 -19.53 -4.72
C LEU A 21 -4.52 -19.80 -4.46
N GLU A 22 -5.40 -19.40 -5.36
CA GLU A 22 -6.84 -19.70 -5.28
C GLU A 22 -7.09 -21.22 -5.36
N GLN A 23 -6.45 -21.89 -6.32
CA GLN A 23 -6.52 -23.35 -6.45
C GLN A 23 -5.95 -24.06 -5.23
N ALA A 24 -4.78 -23.63 -4.75
CA ALA A 24 -4.16 -24.19 -3.55
C ALA A 24 -5.07 -23.99 -2.32
N GLY A 25 -5.69 -22.81 -2.18
CA GLY A 25 -6.65 -22.54 -1.10
C GLY A 25 -7.87 -23.47 -1.15
N ALA A 26 -8.35 -23.84 -2.33
CA ALA A 26 -9.48 -24.74 -2.49
C ALA A 26 -9.16 -26.21 -2.14
N SER A 27 -7.89 -26.63 -2.20
CA SER A 27 -7.45 -28.00 -1.91
C SER A 27 -6.57 -28.14 -0.67
N ILE A 28 -6.26 -27.05 0.03
CA ILE A 28 -5.22 -26.99 1.06
C ILE A 28 -5.36 -28.04 2.16
N GLU A 29 -6.59 -28.27 2.64
CA GLU A 29 -6.90 -29.23 3.70
C GLU A 29 -6.69 -30.67 3.22
N LYS A 30 -7.12 -30.97 1.99
CA LYS A 30 -6.96 -32.27 1.36
C LYS A 30 -5.50 -32.58 1.07
N ASP A 31 -4.76 -31.59 0.59
CA ASP A 31 -3.35 -31.73 0.26
C ASP A 31 -2.52 -31.89 1.54
N PHE A 32 -2.84 -31.12 2.59
CA PHE A 32 -2.25 -31.30 3.91
C PHE A 32 -2.57 -32.68 4.50
N ALA A 33 -3.81 -33.16 4.41
CA ALA A 33 -4.16 -34.50 4.88
C ALA A 33 -3.38 -35.59 4.12
N SER A 34 -3.18 -35.41 2.82
CA SER A 34 -2.37 -36.31 1.99
C SER A 34 -0.88 -36.26 2.34
N TYR A 35 -0.38 -35.08 2.70
CA TYR A 35 0.96 -34.88 3.24
C TYR A 35 1.12 -35.60 4.58
N MET A 36 0.20 -35.42 5.53
CA MET A 36 0.23 -36.11 6.82
C MET A 36 0.17 -37.63 6.65
N ALA A 37 -0.71 -38.15 5.81
CA ALA A 37 -0.82 -39.59 5.55
C ALA A 37 0.49 -40.23 5.08
N LYS A 38 1.38 -39.46 4.43
CA LYS A 38 2.70 -39.93 3.97
C LYS A 38 3.81 -39.74 5.00
N ASN A 39 3.65 -38.79 5.92
CA ASN A 39 4.70 -38.35 6.84
C ASN A 39 4.41 -38.74 8.31
N THR A 40 3.26 -39.34 8.59
CA THR A 40 2.97 -39.92 9.91
C THR A 40 3.88 -41.12 10.16
N THR A 41 4.67 -41.03 11.23
CA THR A 41 5.53 -42.12 11.70
C THR A 41 4.85 -42.90 12.83
N SER A 42 5.38 -44.09 13.15
CA SER A 42 4.87 -44.90 14.26
C SER A 42 4.92 -44.14 15.59
N GLU A 43 5.96 -43.35 15.83
CA GLU A 43 6.08 -42.53 17.04
C GLU A 43 4.97 -41.48 17.11
N LEU A 44 4.60 -40.87 15.98
CA LEU A 44 3.47 -39.94 15.94
C LEU A 44 2.14 -40.66 16.20
N GLU A 45 1.95 -41.88 15.69
CA GLU A 45 0.75 -42.68 15.96
C GLU A 45 0.64 -43.04 17.45
N GLU A 46 1.75 -43.40 18.10
CA GLU A 46 1.80 -43.69 19.54
C GLU A 46 1.37 -42.49 20.39
N LEU A 47 1.80 -41.28 20.02
CA LEU A 47 1.40 -40.06 20.72
C LEU A 47 -0.13 -39.88 20.78
N PHE A 48 -0.89 -40.35 19.78
CA PHE A 48 -2.36 -40.24 19.83
C PHE A 48 -2.99 -40.97 21.03
N PHE A 49 -2.35 -42.06 21.47
CA PHE A 49 -2.79 -42.89 22.59
C PHE A 49 -2.13 -42.47 23.91
N GLU A 50 -0.84 -42.14 23.87
CA GLU A 50 -0.06 -41.85 25.07
C GLU A 50 -0.15 -40.38 25.52
N ASN A 51 -0.16 -39.44 24.57
CA ASN A 51 -0.15 -38.02 24.83
C ASN A 51 -0.82 -37.22 23.70
N LYS A 52 -2.15 -37.10 23.80
CA LYS A 52 -2.98 -36.41 22.79
C LYS A 52 -2.57 -34.95 22.55
N GLU A 53 -2.10 -34.25 23.57
CA GLU A 53 -1.65 -32.87 23.42
C GLU A 53 -0.40 -32.79 22.54
N ALA A 54 0.60 -33.63 22.84
CA ALA A 54 1.82 -33.72 22.04
C ALA A 54 1.53 -34.16 20.59
N PHE A 55 0.59 -35.10 20.39
CA PHE A 55 0.12 -35.48 19.07
C PHE A 55 -0.38 -34.27 18.25
N TYR A 56 -1.34 -33.51 18.78
CA TYR A 56 -1.89 -32.35 18.05
C TYR A 56 -0.86 -31.24 17.85
N MET A 57 0.06 -31.03 18.79
CA MET A 57 1.18 -30.09 18.61
C MET A 57 2.05 -30.48 17.42
N GLN A 58 2.35 -31.78 17.25
CA GLN A 58 3.14 -32.26 16.12
C GLN A 58 2.39 -32.12 14.79
N ILE A 59 1.06 -32.34 14.78
CA ILE A 59 0.22 -32.08 13.59
C ILE A 59 0.29 -30.60 13.20
N LEU A 60 0.17 -29.67 14.14
CA LEU A 60 0.23 -28.24 13.87
C LEU A 60 1.62 -27.80 13.37
N GLN A 61 2.70 -28.37 13.92
CA GLN A 61 4.04 -28.12 13.40
C GLN A 61 4.20 -28.58 11.94
N ASN A 62 3.71 -29.77 11.62
CA ASN A 62 3.71 -30.27 10.24
C ASN A 62 2.85 -29.41 9.32
N GLN A 63 1.71 -28.89 9.82
CA GLN A 63 0.89 -27.95 9.07
C GLN A 63 1.67 -26.67 8.74
N ASN A 64 2.38 -26.10 9.72
CA ASN A 64 3.19 -24.91 9.50
C ASN A 64 4.29 -25.15 8.45
N ILE A 65 5.00 -26.28 8.54
CA ILE A 65 6.01 -26.69 7.55
C ILE A 65 5.38 -26.80 6.15
N PHE A 66 4.24 -27.50 6.05
CA PHE A 66 3.53 -27.65 4.78
C PHE A 66 3.14 -26.29 4.18
N LEU A 67 2.62 -25.36 4.98
CA LEU A 67 2.27 -24.01 4.53
C LEU A 67 3.52 -23.19 4.13
N GLU A 68 4.59 -23.29 4.91
CA GLU A 68 5.86 -22.62 4.65
C GLU A 68 6.51 -23.06 3.33
N GLU A 69 6.38 -24.33 2.98
CA GLU A 69 6.96 -24.87 1.75
C GLU A 69 6.08 -24.62 0.52
N ASN A 70 4.74 -24.71 0.67
CA ASN A 70 3.84 -24.78 -0.48
C ASN A 70 3.05 -23.48 -0.76
N ILE A 71 2.82 -22.65 0.26
CA ILE A 71 1.93 -21.49 0.17
C ILE A 71 2.67 -20.18 0.39
N ASN A 72 3.45 -20.08 1.46
CA ASN A 72 4.11 -18.84 1.86
C ASN A 72 5.04 -18.25 0.79
N PRO A 73 5.82 -19.04 0.01
CA PRO A 73 6.69 -18.49 -1.03
C PRO A 73 5.88 -17.83 -2.16
N LYS A 74 4.73 -18.42 -2.52
CA LYS A 74 3.82 -17.87 -3.53
C LYS A 74 3.17 -16.57 -3.05
N LEU A 75 2.76 -16.52 -1.78
CA LEU A 75 2.23 -15.29 -1.16
C LEU A 75 3.28 -14.19 -1.11
N ALA A 76 4.52 -14.51 -0.72
CA ALA A 76 5.61 -13.55 -0.67
C ALA A 76 5.90 -12.99 -2.07
N ARG A 77 5.96 -13.85 -3.09
CA ARG A 77 6.17 -13.43 -4.47
C ARG A 77 5.02 -12.58 -5.02
N SER A 78 3.77 -12.92 -4.72
CA SER A 78 2.60 -12.12 -5.08
C SER A 78 2.72 -10.69 -4.53
N LYS A 79 3.05 -10.54 -3.25
CA LYS A 79 3.23 -9.23 -2.61
C LYS A 79 4.40 -8.44 -3.21
N GLU A 80 5.50 -9.12 -3.52
CA GLU A 80 6.66 -8.50 -4.18
C GLU A 80 6.26 -7.93 -5.56
N LEU A 81 5.54 -8.70 -6.36
CA LEU A 81 5.07 -8.28 -7.69
C LEU A 81 4.07 -7.13 -7.59
N GLU A 82 3.12 -7.19 -6.65
CA GLU A 82 2.18 -6.08 -6.38
C GLU A 82 2.93 -4.79 -6.06
N GLY A 83 3.97 -4.87 -5.22
CA GLY A 83 4.84 -3.74 -4.90
C GLY A 83 5.54 -3.17 -6.14
N LYS A 84 6.18 -4.03 -6.95
CA LYS A 84 6.88 -3.62 -8.18
C LYS A 84 5.95 -2.99 -9.20
N ILE A 85 4.78 -3.58 -9.43
CA ILE A 85 3.76 -3.07 -10.34
C ILE A 85 3.28 -1.70 -9.85
N SER A 86 2.99 -1.57 -8.55
CA SER A 86 2.56 -0.30 -7.97
C SER A 86 3.63 0.78 -8.12
N GLU A 87 4.89 0.45 -7.87
CA GLU A 87 6.02 1.36 -8.04
C GLU A 87 6.17 1.81 -9.50
N LYS A 88 6.22 0.86 -10.44
CA LYS A 88 6.31 1.16 -11.89
C LYS A 88 5.16 2.04 -12.37
N LYS A 89 3.92 1.75 -11.97
CA LYS A 89 2.75 2.57 -12.31
C LYS A 89 2.83 3.97 -11.73
N SER A 90 3.26 4.10 -10.47
CA SER A 90 3.44 5.40 -9.84
C SER A 90 4.45 6.27 -10.59
N LEU A 91 5.62 5.70 -10.91
CA LEU A 91 6.67 6.39 -11.67
C LEU A 91 6.21 6.74 -13.09
N SER A 92 5.53 5.82 -13.78
CA SER A 92 4.95 6.06 -15.10
C SER A 92 3.95 7.22 -15.08
N ASN A 93 3.06 7.27 -14.07
CA ASN A 93 2.08 8.34 -13.92
C ASN A 93 2.75 9.70 -13.66
N ILE A 94 3.80 9.74 -12.84
CA ILE A 94 4.59 10.97 -12.60
C ILE A 94 5.26 11.43 -13.90
N GLN A 95 5.87 10.52 -14.65
CA GLN A 95 6.51 10.85 -15.93
C GLN A 95 5.49 11.36 -16.95
N ALA A 96 4.32 10.72 -17.06
CA ALA A 96 3.26 11.17 -17.93
C ALA A 96 2.73 12.56 -17.54
N ALA A 97 2.55 12.82 -16.24
CA ALA A 97 2.13 14.13 -15.75
C ALA A 97 3.16 15.23 -16.05
N ALA A 98 4.45 14.94 -15.86
CA ALA A 98 5.54 15.86 -16.21
C ALA A 98 5.54 16.18 -17.71
N GLN A 99 5.40 15.16 -18.57
CA GLN A 99 5.33 15.36 -20.01
C GLN A 99 4.10 16.18 -20.44
N ASN A 100 2.93 15.90 -19.86
CA ASN A 100 1.70 16.65 -20.15
C ASN A 100 1.80 18.12 -19.70
N PHE A 101 2.43 18.37 -18.55
CA PHE A 101 2.71 19.72 -18.07
C PHE A 101 3.62 20.47 -19.05
N LEU A 102 4.74 19.86 -19.47
CA LEU A 102 5.67 20.49 -20.42
C LEU A 102 5.08 20.71 -21.82
N GLN A 103 4.11 19.90 -22.24
CA GLN A 103 3.35 20.16 -23.47
C GLN A 103 2.48 21.42 -23.35
N SER A 104 1.97 21.72 -22.16
CA SER A 104 1.13 22.89 -21.90
C SER A 104 1.94 24.14 -21.57
N HIS A 105 3.15 23.96 -21.01
CA HIS A 105 4.09 25.02 -20.61
C HIS A 105 5.48 24.77 -21.21
N PRO A 106 5.63 24.90 -22.54
CA PRO A 106 6.87 24.53 -23.25
C PRO A 106 8.06 25.45 -22.92
N ASP A 107 7.80 26.60 -22.32
CA ASP A 107 8.76 27.61 -21.86
C ASP A 107 9.29 27.35 -20.44
N VAL A 108 8.68 26.41 -19.71
CA VAL A 108 9.09 26.10 -18.33
C VAL A 108 10.21 25.07 -18.30
N ASP A 109 11.29 25.37 -17.56
CA ASP A 109 12.31 24.38 -17.21
C ASP A 109 11.88 23.59 -15.96
N ILE A 110 11.58 22.30 -16.15
CA ILE A 110 11.17 21.43 -15.06
C ILE A 110 12.24 21.28 -13.97
N ASN A 111 13.53 21.41 -14.32
CA ASN A 111 14.61 21.31 -13.34
C ASN A 111 14.62 22.53 -12.41
N ASP A 112 14.35 23.72 -12.94
CA ASP A 112 14.23 24.94 -12.14
C ASP A 112 13.00 24.87 -11.22
N LEU A 113 11.90 24.34 -11.74
CA LEU A 113 10.67 24.12 -10.96
C LEU A 113 10.90 23.13 -9.81
N MET A 114 11.59 22.02 -10.07
CA MET A 114 11.94 21.04 -9.05
C MET A 114 12.99 21.55 -8.06
N ARG A 115 13.93 22.40 -8.49
CA ARG A 115 14.87 23.07 -7.58
C ARG A 115 14.13 24.00 -6.62
N PHE A 116 13.19 24.82 -7.13
CA PHE A 116 12.32 25.64 -6.29
C PHE A 116 11.54 24.79 -5.27
N PHE A 117 10.99 23.65 -5.70
CA PHE A 117 10.35 22.71 -4.79
C PHE A 117 11.31 22.24 -3.69
N ILE A 118 12.51 21.78 -4.03
CA ILE A 118 13.46 21.17 -3.07
C ILE A 118 14.09 22.21 -2.14
N GLU A 119 14.47 23.37 -2.66
CA GLU A 119 15.35 24.31 -1.95
C GLU A 119 14.57 25.48 -1.32
N GLU A 120 13.48 25.91 -1.95
CA GLU A 120 12.81 27.17 -1.58
C GLU A 120 11.48 26.96 -0.85
N LEU A 121 10.79 25.83 -1.06
CA LEU A 121 9.53 25.56 -0.36
C LEU A 121 9.75 25.04 1.07
N GLY A 122 8.99 25.62 2.01
CA GLY A 122 8.92 25.15 3.39
C GLY A 122 8.21 23.79 3.51
N ALA A 123 8.58 23.00 4.53
CA ALA A 123 8.10 21.63 4.72
C ALA A 123 6.56 21.48 4.68
N LYS A 124 5.83 22.41 5.31
CA LYS A 124 4.36 22.38 5.32
C LYS A 124 3.75 22.50 3.93
N VAL A 125 4.36 23.29 3.04
CA VAL A 125 3.87 23.50 1.67
C VAL A 125 4.28 22.31 0.80
N LYS A 126 5.51 21.78 0.96
CA LYS A 126 5.95 20.54 0.30
C LYS A 126 4.98 19.39 0.52
N THR A 127 4.66 19.09 1.78
CA THR A 127 3.72 18.00 2.12
C THR A 127 2.32 18.22 1.52
N GLN A 128 1.85 19.47 1.39
CA GLN A 128 0.57 19.76 0.75
C GLN A 128 0.61 19.46 -0.75
N ILE A 129 1.68 19.84 -1.44
CA ILE A 129 1.82 19.60 -2.88
C ILE A 129 2.09 18.12 -3.16
N GLU A 130 2.93 17.45 -2.36
CA GLU A 130 3.20 16.00 -2.47
C GLU A 130 1.94 15.15 -2.28
N SER A 131 0.95 15.65 -1.54
CA SER A 131 -0.33 14.97 -1.36
C SER A 131 -1.28 15.07 -2.56
N LEU A 132 -0.95 15.94 -3.54
CA LEU A 132 -1.76 16.11 -4.75
C LEU A 132 -1.56 14.94 -5.71
N PRO A 133 -2.59 14.63 -6.53
CA PRO A 133 -2.43 13.73 -7.67
C PRO A 133 -1.30 14.21 -8.61
N PRO A 134 -0.55 13.31 -9.26
CA PRO A 134 0.55 13.67 -10.16
C PRO A 134 0.15 14.69 -11.22
N GLU A 135 -1.07 14.62 -11.73
CA GLU A 135 -1.60 15.53 -12.76
C GLU A 135 -1.76 16.97 -12.26
N GLN A 136 -1.87 17.18 -10.95
CA GLN A 136 -2.03 18.49 -10.32
C GLN A 136 -0.72 19.01 -9.70
N PHE A 137 0.25 18.12 -9.45
CA PHE A 137 1.51 18.44 -8.78
C PHE A 137 2.26 19.57 -9.49
N PHE A 138 2.55 19.39 -10.79
CA PHE A 138 3.37 20.33 -11.55
C PHE A 138 2.69 21.70 -11.71
N GLU A 139 1.37 21.72 -11.89
CA GLU A 139 0.62 22.98 -11.99
C GLU A 139 0.57 23.75 -10.68
N ALA A 140 0.29 23.06 -9.57
CA ALA A 140 0.30 23.70 -8.26
C ALA A 140 1.69 24.26 -7.91
N LEU A 141 2.74 23.54 -8.28
CA LEU A 141 4.12 23.97 -8.09
C LEU A 141 4.46 25.20 -8.97
N TYR A 142 4.03 25.19 -10.24
CA TYR A 142 4.24 26.30 -11.17
C TYR A 142 3.53 27.58 -10.74
N GLU A 143 2.30 27.48 -10.22
CA GLU A 143 1.59 28.62 -9.64
C GLU A 143 2.33 29.27 -8.46
N LEU A 144 2.96 28.45 -7.62
CA LEU A 144 3.78 28.96 -6.51
C LEU A 144 5.08 29.60 -7.00
N TYR A 145 5.70 28.99 -8.02
CA TYR A 145 6.91 29.51 -8.66
C TYR A 145 6.67 30.90 -9.26
N LYS A 146 5.59 31.07 -10.06
CA LYS A 146 5.20 32.38 -10.63
C LYS A 146 4.98 33.44 -9.55
N ARG A 147 4.29 33.09 -8.45
CA ARG A 147 4.04 34.01 -7.32
C ARG A 147 5.33 34.42 -6.61
N ALA A 148 6.27 33.50 -6.45
CA ALA A 148 7.56 33.79 -5.84
C ALA A 148 8.41 34.73 -6.73
N ASN A 149 8.37 34.52 -8.05
CA ASN A 149 9.15 35.29 -9.02
C ASN A 149 8.46 36.57 -9.52
N LYS A 150 7.24 36.87 -9.06
CA LYS A 150 6.43 38.04 -9.47
C LYS A 150 6.19 38.12 -10.99
N GLU A 151 6.18 36.98 -11.66
CA GLU A 151 5.73 36.88 -13.05
C GLU A 151 4.19 36.97 -13.06
N GLU A 152 3.61 37.63 -14.07
CA GLU A 152 2.16 37.91 -14.14
C GLU A 152 1.34 36.63 -13.96
N VAL A 153 0.61 36.57 -12.84
CA VAL A 153 -0.40 35.55 -12.59
C VAL A 153 -1.55 35.79 -13.57
N VAL A 154 -1.59 35.04 -14.67
CA VAL A 154 -2.82 34.91 -15.46
C VAL A 154 -3.84 34.26 -14.53
N ASN A 155 -4.76 35.07 -14.02
CA ASN A 155 -5.75 34.70 -13.01
C ASN A 155 -6.68 33.59 -13.54
N GLU A 156 -6.33 32.33 -13.32
CA GLU A 156 -7.32 31.27 -13.19
C GLU A 156 -7.46 30.88 -11.72
N PRO A 157 -8.69 30.93 -11.15
CA PRO A 157 -8.89 30.68 -9.75
C PRO A 157 -8.63 29.20 -9.44
N LEU A 158 -7.63 28.94 -8.61
CA LEU A 158 -7.38 27.66 -7.95
C LEU A 158 -8.71 27.00 -7.51
N PRO A 159 -8.89 25.67 -7.70
CA PRO A 159 -10.03 24.98 -7.13
C PRO A 159 -10.05 25.20 -5.62
N LYS A 160 -11.18 25.74 -5.14
CA LYS A 160 -11.37 26.10 -3.74
C LYS A 160 -11.13 24.88 -2.85
N LYS A 161 -10.19 25.03 -1.91
CA LYS A 161 -9.97 24.27 -0.69
C LYS A 161 -10.90 23.06 -0.53
N LEU A 162 -10.34 21.85 -0.65
CA LEU A 162 -10.98 20.64 -0.14
C LEU A 162 -11.21 20.85 1.36
N SER A 163 -12.48 20.95 1.77
CA SER A 163 -12.84 21.05 3.18
C SER A 163 -12.56 19.71 3.82
N GLY A 164 -11.52 19.64 4.67
CA GLY A 164 -11.32 18.49 5.52
C GLY A 164 -12.53 18.33 6.43
N VAL A 165 -13.27 17.24 6.27
CA VAL A 165 -14.29 16.81 7.23
C VAL A 165 -13.54 16.42 8.50
N PRO A 166 -13.76 17.08 9.64
CA PRO A 166 -13.22 16.58 10.90
C PRO A 166 -13.96 15.28 11.22
N SER A 167 -13.21 14.17 11.28
CA SER A 167 -13.69 12.93 11.87
C SER A 167 -14.01 13.19 13.34
N ASP A 168 -15.30 13.17 13.68
CA ASP A 168 -15.79 13.15 15.06
C ASP A 168 -15.33 11.84 15.72
N THR A 169 -14.15 11.87 16.34
CA THR A 169 -13.75 10.83 17.29
C THR A 169 -14.55 10.99 18.56
N THR A 170 -15.60 10.19 18.63
CA THR A 170 -16.33 9.84 19.83
C THR A 170 -15.35 9.47 20.95
N GLN A 171 -15.21 10.31 21.99
CA GLN A 171 -14.69 9.88 23.28
C GLN A 171 -15.83 9.83 24.29
N ARG A 172 -16.34 8.60 24.46
CA ARG A 172 -17.15 8.16 25.60
C ARG A 172 -16.21 7.71 26.71
N SER A 173 -16.25 8.39 27.84
CA SER A 173 -16.01 7.91 29.21
C SER A 173 -15.92 9.17 30.10
N MET A 174 -16.58 9.34 31.23
CA MET A 174 -17.18 8.41 32.16
C MET A 174 -18.44 9.04 32.76
N GLN A 175 -19.36 8.14 33.09
CA GLN A 175 -20.50 8.33 33.96
C GLN A 175 -19.96 8.64 35.36
N ASP A 176 -20.20 9.86 35.86
CA ASP A 176 -20.07 10.14 37.28
C ASP A 176 -21.36 10.80 37.77
N ASN A 177 -21.93 10.14 38.78
CA ASN A 177 -23.24 10.35 39.33
C ASN A 177 -23.29 11.61 40.21
N ASP A 178 -24.52 12.10 40.36
CA ASP A 178 -25.03 12.86 41.50
C ASP A 178 -24.56 14.32 41.71
N LEU A 179 -25.51 15.22 41.42
CA LEU A 179 -25.80 16.35 42.29
C LEU A 179 -27.23 16.12 42.84
N PRO A 180 -27.50 16.35 44.13
CA PRO A 180 -27.84 17.72 44.51
C PRO A 180 -27.44 18.17 45.93
N THR A 181 -27.44 19.49 46.06
CA THR A 181 -27.43 20.33 47.26
C THR A 181 -28.15 19.79 48.51
N GLN A 182 -27.52 19.90 49.68
CA GLN A 182 -27.96 20.78 50.79
C GLN A 182 -26.97 20.77 51.96
N ARG A 183 -26.62 21.96 52.44
CA ARG A 183 -26.01 22.19 53.74
C ARG A 183 -27.12 22.14 54.80
N LEU A 184 -26.98 21.28 55.81
CA LEU A 184 -27.13 21.52 57.24
C LEU A 184 -26.83 20.24 58.02
#